data_AF-T1B9M0-F1
#
_entry.id   AF-T1B9M0-F1
#
_cell.length_a   1.000
_cell.length_b   1.000
_cell.length_c   1.000
_cell.angle_alpha   90.00
_cell.angle_beta   90.00
_cell.angle_gamma   90.00
#
_symmetry.space_group_name_H-M   'P 1'
#
loop_
_entity.id
_entity.type
_entity.pdbx_description
1 polymer ?
#
loop_
_entity_poly.entity_id
_entity_poly.type
_entity_poly.pdbx_seq_one_letter_code
_entity_poly.pdbx_strand_id
1 'polypeptide(L)' 'MAEKLLTHKGVTSIEKIRIDLDLAERDAMIHRTGCRTVPQIYIGQTHVGGFDDLAALDRQGLLDPLLDNA' A
#
# COMPACT_ATOMS: atom_id res chain seq x y z
N MET A 1 -3.93 9.59 2.01
CA MET A 1 -2.61 10.19 1.69
C MET A 1 -1.83 9.29 0.73
N ALA A 2 -1.68 7.99 1.03
CA ALA A 2 -1.08 7.01 0.11
C ALA A 2 -1.69 7.02 -1.29
N GLU A 3 -3.04 6.98 -1.39
CA GLU A 3 -3.74 7.06 -2.68
C GLU A 3 -3.34 8.29 -3.50
N LYS A 4 -3.28 9.47 -2.88
CA LYS A 4 -2.91 10.72 -3.59
C LYS A 4 -1.50 10.62 -4.16
N LEU A 5 -0.56 10.03 -3.42
CA LEU A 5 0.81 9.82 -3.87
C LEU A 5 0.81 8.87 -5.08
N LEU A 6 0.14 7.72 -4.99
CA LEU A 6 0.05 6.75 -6.08
C LEU A 6 -0.62 7.35 -7.34
N THR A 7 -1.71 8.09 -7.18
CA THR A 7 -2.37 8.79 -8.30
C THR A 7 -1.46 9.85 -8.91
N HIS A 8 -0.70 10.60 -8.10
CA HIS A 8 0.29 11.56 -8.61
C HIS A 8 1.43 10.88 -9.39
N LYS A 9 1.75 9.62 -9.06
CA LYS A 9 2.66 8.75 -9.82
C LYS A 9 2.05 8.15 -11.09
N GLY A 10 0.79 8.47 -11.40
CA GLY A 10 0.11 7.96 -12.58
C GLY A 10 -0.55 6.59 -12.39
N VAL A 11 -0.61 6.08 -11.15
CA VAL A 11 -1.35 4.83 -10.87
C VAL A 11 -2.84 5.08 -11.01
N THR A 12 -3.46 4.42 -11.98
CA THR A 12 -4.89 4.56 -12.30
C THR A 12 -5.76 3.45 -11.69
N SER A 13 -5.16 2.29 -11.38
CA SER A 13 -5.84 1.15 -10.78
C SER A 13 -5.36 0.96 -9.34
N ILE A 14 -6.24 1.23 -8.38
CA ILE A 14 -5.97 1.05 -6.94
C ILE A 14 -7.14 0.27 -6.35
N GLU A 15 -6.88 -0.97 -5.96
CA GLU A 15 -7.84 -1.77 -5.21
C GLU A 15 -7.85 -1.34 -3.73
N LYS A 16 -9.04 -1.11 -3.18
CA LYS A 16 -9.23 -0.68 -1.79
C LYS A 16 -9.96 -1.76 -1.01
N ILE A 17 -9.23 -2.43 -0.14
CA ILE A 17 -9.79 -3.36 0.84
C ILE A 17 -10.16 -2.57 2.09
N ARG A 18 -11.45 -2.50 2.42
CA ARG A 18 -11.95 -1.78 3.60
C ARG A 18 -12.03 -2.72 4.80
N ILE A 19 -11.09 -2.57 5.73
CA ILE A 19 -11.07 -3.36 6.98
C ILE A 19 -11.96 -2.77 8.09
N ASP A 20 -12.45 -1.53 7.93
CA ASP A 20 -13.18 -0.82 9.00
C ASP A 20 -14.58 -1.39 9.23
N LEU A 21 -15.15 -2.04 8.20
CA LEU A 21 -16.50 -2.59 8.22
C LEU A 21 -16.51 -4.12 8.38
N ASP A 22 -15.35 -4.75 8.23
CA ASP A 22 -15.20 -6.20 8.22
C ASP A 22 -14.03 -6.62 9.11
N LEU A 23 -14.37 -7.22 10.26
CA LEU A 23 -13.42 -7.77 11.21
C LEU A 23 -12.57 -8.90 10.62
N ALA A 24 -13.13 -9.69 9.69
CA ALA A 24 -12.39 -10.77 9.03
C ALA A 24 -11.30 -10.21 8.11
N GLU A 25 -11.61 -9.15 7.36
CA GLU A 25 -10.61 -8.44 6.52
C GLU A 25 -9.52 -7.79 7.38
N ARG A 26 -9.88 -7.25 8.55
CA ARG A 26 -8.91 -6.74 9.51
C ARG A 26 -7.97 -7.83 10.02
N ASP A 27 -8.50 -8.98 10.39
CA ASP A 27 -7.70 -10.11 10.88
C ASP A 27 -6.82 -10.70 9.76
N ALA A 28 -7.35 -10.79 8.53
CA ALA A 28 -6.58 -11.18 7.35
C ALA A 28 -5.43 -10.20 7.07
N MET A 29 -5.66 -8.88 7.16
CA MET A 29 -4.62 -7.88 7.03
C MET A 29 -3.53 -8.05 8.11
N ILE A 30 -3.91 -8.25 9.37
CA ILE A 30 -2.95 -8.48 10.47
C ILE A 30 -2.14 -9.76 10.21
N HIS A 31 -2.78 -10.84 9.76
CA HIS A 31 -2.10 -12.10 9.47
C HIS A 31 -1.11 -11.96 8.30
N ARG A 32 -1.48 -11.22 7.25
CA ARG A 32 -0.65 -11.02 6.04
C ARG A 32 0.52 -10.08 6.26
N THR A 33 0.33 -9.02 7.05
CA THR A 33 1.31 -7.92 7.20
C THR A 33 2.05 -7.95 8.52
N GLY A 34 1.53 -8.64 9.54
CA GLY A 34 1.98 -8.52 10.93
C GLY A 34 1.66 -7.16 11.58
N CYS A 35 1.08 -6.22 10.83
CA CYS A 35 0.81 -4.86 11.24
C CYS A 35 -0.66 -4.70 11.62
N ARG A 36 -0.91 -3.80 12.59
CA ARG A 36 -2.28 -3.48 13.08
C ARG A 36 -2.76 -2.11 12.64
N THR A 37 -1.90 -1.33 11.98
CA THR A 37 -2.12 0.05 11.58
C THR A 37 -2.44 0.14 10.10
N VAL A 38 -3.29 1.08 9.72
CA VAL A 38 -3.59 1.41 8.33
C VAL A 38 -2.97 2.76 7.95
N PRO A 39 -2.69 3.01 6.66
CA PRO A 39 -2.86 2.09 5.53
C PRO A 39 -1.79 0.99 5.48
N GLN A 40 -2.14 -0.16 4.89
CA GLN A 40 -1.17 -1.18 4.46
C GLN A 40 -1.19 -1.25 2.94
N ILE A 41 -0.03 -1.06 2.31
CA ILE A 41 0.10 -0.89 0.87
C ILE A 41 0.83 -2.10 0.30
N TYR A 42 0.27 -2.63 -0.77
CA TYR A 42 0.89 -3.64 -1.62
C TYR A 42 1.01 -3.07 -3.03
N ILE A 43 2.13 -3.38 -3.68
CA ILE A 43 2.36 -3.09 -5.10
C ILE A 43 2.64 -4.44 -5.76
N GLY A 44 1.71 -4.91 -6.59
CA GLY A 44 1.71 -6.29 -7.09
C GLY A 44 1.66 -7.28 -5.92
N GLN A 45 2.69 -8.12 -5.80
CA GLN A 45 2.85 -9.07 -4.68
C GLN A 45 3.72 -8.53 -3.53
N THR A 46 4.34 -7.36 -3.71
CA THR A 46 5.28 -6.81 -2.75
C THR A 46 4.55 -6.02 -1.67
N HIS A 47 4.75 -6.40 -0.41
CA HIS A 47 4.29 -5.60 0.73
C HIS A 47 5.23 -4.40 0.91
N VAL A 48 4.70 -3.19 0.72
CA VAL A 48 5.45 -1.94 0.91
C VAL A 48 5.44 -1.52 2.37
N GLY A 49 4.33 -1.77 3.08
CA GLY A 49 4.13 -1.32 4.45
C GLY A 49 3.15 -0.16 4.55
N GLY A 50 3.45 0.79 5.43
CA GLY A 50 2.63 1.95 5.71
C GLY A 50 2.77 3.08 4.69
N PHE A 51 2.10 4.19 4.96
CA PHE A 51 2.27 5.41 4.16
C PHE A 51 3.70 5.94 4.24
N ASP A 52 4.33 5.88 5.42
CA ASP A 52 5.69 6.39 5.61
C ASP A 52 6.70 5.58 4.79
N ASP A 53 6.52 4.26 4.71
CA ASP A 53 7.36 3.37 3.88
C ASP A 53 7.18 3.69 2.39
N LEU A 54 5.94 3.88 1.93
CA LEU A 54 5.65 4.30 0.56
C LEU A 54 6.31 5.65 0.23
N ALA A 55 6.18 6.64 1.12
CA ALA A 55 6.77 7.96 0.94
C ALA A 55 8.31 7.93 1.05
N ALA A 56 8.88 6.99 1.81
CA ALA A 56 10.32 6.76 1.85
C ALA A 56 10.84 6.17 0.54
N LEU A 57 10.15 5.18 -0.04
CA LEU A 57 10.48 4.62 -1.35
C LEU A 57 10.41 5.66 -2.46
N ASP A 58 9.39 6.52 -2.42
CA ASP A 58 9.24 7.61 -3.37
C ASP A 58 10.41 8.59 -3.31
N ARG A 59 10.77 9.04 -2.09
CA ARG A 59 11.91 9.93 -1.87
C ARG A 59 13.25 9.31 -2.29
N GLN A 60 13.36 7.99 -2.26
CA GLN A 60 14.54 7.25 -2.72
C GLN A 60 14.55 7.01 -4.24
N GLY A 61 13.48 7.37 -4.96
CA GLY A 61 13.33 7.08 -6.39
C GLY A 61 13.13 5.59 -6.70
N LEU A 62 12.82 4.78 -5.70
CA LEU A 62 12.62 3.33 -5.82
C LEU A 62 11.15 2.96 -6.05
N LEU A 63 10.23 3.90 -5.84
CA LEU A 63 8.81 3.66 -6.05
C LEU A 63 8.45 3.49 -7.53
N ASP A 64 8.98 4.35 -8.39
CA ASP A 64 8.69 4.33 -9.83
C ASP A 64 9.07 2.98 -10.48
N PRO A 65 10.30 2.44 -10.30
CA PRO A 65 10.63 1.13 -10.85
C PRO A 65 9.82 -0.01 -10.20
N LEU A 66 9.37 0.14 -8.96
CA LEU A 66 8.51 -0.86 -8.32
C LEU A 66 7.10 -0.86 -8.94
N LEU A 67 6.58 0.31 -9.32
CA LEU A 67 5.30 0.45 -10.01
C LEU A 67 5.34 -0.05 -11.45
N ASP A 68 6.46 0.17 -12.17
CA ASP A 68 6.62 -0.31 -13.55
C ASP A 68 6.71 -1.85 -13.67
N ASN A 69 7.10 -2.53 -12.59
CA ASN A 69 7.24 -3.99 -12.53
C ASN A 69 6.02 -4.69 -11.89
N ALA A 70 4.99 -3.94 -11.52
CA ALA A 70 3.78 -4.45 -10.86
C ALA A 70 2.66 -4.78 -11.84
#